data_AF-A0A1H0PNP5-F1
#
_entry.id   AF-A0A1H0PNP5-F1
#
_cell.length_a   1.000
_cell.length_b   1.000
_cell.length_c   1.000
_cell.angle_alpha   90.00
_cell.angle_beta   90.00
_cell.angle_gamma   90.00
#
_symmetry.space_group_name_H-M   'P 1'
#
loop_
_entity.id
_entity.type
_entity.pdbx_description
1 polymer ?
#
loop_
_entity_poly.entity_id
_entity_poly.type
_entity_poly.pdbx_seq_one_letter_code
_entity_poly.pdbx_strand_id
1 'polypeptide(L)' 'MYLFNFWDWLWFYRRGNIKYKVFDFGQTYMATASNGRVTVVNCYGETKQLAMNSARISLHKTLLTENIHD' A
#
# COMPACT_ATOMS: atom_id res chain seq x y z
N MET A 1 -20.72 -2.15 16.26
CA MET A 1 -19.25 -2.21 16.39
C MET A 1 -18.59 -2.00 15.01
N TYR A 2 -18.78 -0.82 14.40
CA TYR A 2 -18.21 -0.49 13.08
C TYR A 2 -17.60 0.92 13.04
N LEU A 3 -18.08 1.85 13.88
CA LEU A 3 -17.53 3.21 13.98
C LEU A 3 -16.08 3.26 14.45
N PHE A 4 -15.68 2.41 15.41
CA PHE A 4 -14.30 2.39 15.90
C PHE A 4 -13.29 2.04 14.80
N ASN A 5 -13.61 1.05 13.97
CA ASN A 5 -12.76 0.64 12.85
C ASN A 5 -12.60 1.72 11.77
N PHE A 6 -13.65 2.52 11.53
CA PHE A 6 -13.57 3.64 10.59
C PHE A 6 -12.73 4.79 11.14
N TRP A 7 -12.88 5.11 12.42
CA TRP A 7 -12.08 6.16 13.08
C TRP A 7 -10.60 5.80 13.15
N ASP A 8 -10.26 4.55 13.47
CA ASP A 8 -8.88 4.09 13.47
C ASP A 8 -8.28 4.11 12.06
N TRP A 9 -9.06 3.71 11.06
CA TRP A 9 -8.67 3.81 9.65
C TRP A 9 -8.40 5.27 9.26
N LEU A 10 -9.32 6.19 9.56
CA LEU A 10 -9.19 7.60 9.23
C LEU A 10 -7.97 8.24 9.90
N TRP A 11 -7.77 8.02 11.20
CA TRP A 11 -6.63 8.55 11.94
C TRP A 11 -5.30 7.95 11.50
N PHE A 12 -5.29 6.66 11.13
CA PHE A 12 -4.11 5.99 10.61
C PHE A 12 -3.62 6.67 9.33
N TYR A 13 -4.49 6.87 8.34
CA TYR A 13 -4.11 7.47 7.07
C TYR A 13 -3.92 8.99 7.14
N ARG A 14 -4.64 9.69 8.03
CA ARG A 14 -4.47 11.14 8.23
C ARG A 14 -3.05 11.51 8.69
N ARG A 15 -2.34 10.62 9.37
CA ARG A 15 -0.93 10.82 9.77
C ARG A 15 0.08 10.54 8.65
N GLY A 16 -0.39 10.21 7.43
CA GLY A 16 0.47 9.85 6.31
C GLY A 16 1.01 8.41 6.38
N ASN A 17 0.41 7.55 7.23
CA ASN A 17 0.85 6.16 7.31
C ASN A 17 0.48 5.38 6.05
N ILE A 18 1.39 4.50 5.63
CA ILE A 18 1.17 3.57 4.52
C ILE A 18 0.87 2.19 5.10
N LYS A 19 -0.24 1.60 4.69
CA LYS A 19 -0.60 0.23 5.04
C LYS A 19 -0.07 -0.72 3.98
N TYR A 20 0.75 -1.68 4.41
CA TYR A 20 1.22 -2.77 3.57
C TYR A 20 0.48 -4.07 3.93
N LYS A 21 0.10 -4.84 2.92
CA LYS A 21 -0.27 -6.26 3.07
C LYS A 21 0.57 -7.07 2.12
N VAL A 22 1.03 -8.23 2.57
CA VAL A 22 1.73 -9.18 1.71
C VAL A 22 1.00 -10.51 1.78
N PHE A 23 0.76 -11.08 0.61
CA PHE A 23 0.15 -12.39 0.40
C PHE A 23 1.24 -13.32 -0.11
N ASP A 24 1.29 -14.51 0.47
CA ASP A 24 2.21 -15.57 0.10
C ASP A 24 1.48 -16.57 -0.80
N PHE A 25 2.01 -16.80 -2.00
CA PHE A 25 1.51 -17.77 -2.97
C PHE A 25 2.48 -18.97 -3.13
N GLY A 26 3.36 -19.20 -2.14
CA GLY A 26 4.33 -20.29 -2.09
C GLY A 26 5.58 -20.03 -2.92
N GLN A 27 5.42 -19.75 -4.22
CA GLN A 27 6.54 -19.43 -5.12
C GLN A 27 6.78 -17.93 -5.29
N THR A 28 5.76 -17.12 -5.03
CA THR A 28 5.82 -15.67 -5.20
C THR A 28 5.07 -14.98 -4.08
N TYR A 29 5.48 -13.76 -3.78
CA TYR A 29 4.81 -12.88 -2.83
C TYR A 29 4.15 -11.74 -3.60
N MET A 30 2.92 -11.41 -3.22
CA MET A 30 2.20 -10.24 -3.73
C MET A 30 2.02 -9.25 -2.60
N ALA A 31 2.47 -8.02 -2.79
CA ALA A 31 2.25 -6.93 -1.87
C ALA A 31 1.22 -5.94 -2.42
N THR A 32 0.51 -5.31 -1.48
CA THR A 32 -0.34 -4.15 -1.73
C THR A 32 0.09 -3.04 -0.79
N ALA A 33 0.18 -1.81 -1.28
CA ALA A 33 0.45 -0.63 -0.47
C ALA A 33 -0.67 0.40 -0.66
N SER A 34 -1.12 1.01 0.44
CA SER A 34 -2.18 2.02 0.42
C SER A 34 -1.83 3.16 1.35
N ASN A 35 -2.06 4.40 0.93
CA ASN A 35 -1.99 5.60 1.78
C ASN A 35 -3.38 6.14 2.15
N GLY A 36 -4.44 5.38 1.89
CA GLY A 36 -5.82 5.76 2.18
C GLY A 36 -6.50 6.58 1.06
N ARG A 37 -5.74 7.12 0.11
CA ARG A 37 -6.25 7.75 -1.12
C ARG A 37 -5.96 6.89 -2.36
N VAL A 38 -4.72 6.47 -2.47
CA VAL A 38 -4.20 5.61 -3.52
C VAL A 38 -3.91 4.25 -2.95
N THR A 39 -4.26 3.21 -3.71
CA THR A 39 -3.90 1.83 -3.40
C THR A 39 -3.27 1.20 -4.62
N VAL A 40 -2.01 0.78 -4.48
CA VAL A 40 -1.32 -0.05 -5.47
C VAL A 40 -1.47 -1.52 -5.11
N VAL A 41 -1.85 -2.31 -6.10
CA VAL A 41 -2.09 -3.75 -6.00
C VAL A 41 -1.20 -4.51 -6.97
N ASN A 42 -1.13 -5.84 -6.82
CA ASN A 42 -0.42 -6.73 -7.73
C ASN A 42 1.09 -6.45 -7.84
N CYS A 43 1.73 -6.07 -6.73
CA CYS A 43 3.17 -5.86 -6.70
C CYS A 43 3.87 -7.16 -6.30
N TYR A 44 4.46 -7.87 -7.26
CA TYR A 44 5.04 -9.19 -7.03
C TYR A 44 6.54 -9.12 -6.66
N GLY A 45 7.02 -10.21 -6.06
CA GLY A 45 8.44 -10.47 -5.82
C GLY A 45 8.69 -11.91 -5.40
N GLU A 46 9.89 -12.41 -5.65
CA GLU A 46 10.32 -13.77 -5.25
C GLU A 46 10.48 -13.89 -3.73
N THR A 47 10.69 -12.76 -3.05
CA THR A 47 10.71 -12.68 -1.60
C THR A 47 9.70 -11.65 -1.09
N LYS A 48 9.26 -11.83 0.15
CA LYS A 48 8.39 -10.88 0.86
C LYS A 48 8.94 -9.45 0.80
N GLN A 49 10.25 -9.29 0.93
CA GLN A 49 10.92 -7.99 0.98
C GLN A 49 10.99 -7.34 -0.40
N LEU A 50 11.20 -8.13 -1.46
CA LEU A 50 11.13 -7.65 -2.84
C LEU A 50 9.71 -7.19 -3.20
N ALA A 51 8.69 -7.98 -2.86
CA ALA A 51 7.29 -7.59 -3.09
C ALA A 51 6.93 -6.30 -2.34
N MET A 52 7.35 -6.16 -1.08
CA MET A 52 7.14 -4.93 -0.31
C MET A 52 7.84 -3.72 -0.94
N ASN A 53 9.08 -3.89 -1.40
CA ASN A 53 9.82 -2.83 -2.07
C ASN A 53 9.18 -2.43 -3.39
N SER A 54 8.70 -3.38 -4.20
CA SER A 54 7.99 -3.07 -5.44
C SER A 54 6.69 -2.31 -5.17
N ALA A 55 5.92 -2.69 -4.14
CA ALA A 55 4.74 -1.94 -3.72
C ALA A 55 5.07 -0.52 -3.26
N ARG A 56 6.15 -0.34 -2.49
CA ARG A 56 6.60 0.99 -2.04
C ARG A 56 6.99 1.89 -3.21
N ILE A 57 7.78 1.37 -4.16
CA ILE A 57 8.25 2.13 -5.32
C ILE A 57 7.06 2.52 -6.21
N SER A 58 6.15 1.59 -6.48
CA SER A 58 4.96 1.85 -7.29
C SER A 58 4.09 2.94 -6.64
N LEU A 59 3.82 2.85 -5.33
CA LEU A 59 3.05 3.87 -4.62
C LEU A 59 3.73 5.25 -4.73
N HIS A 60 5.04 5.32 -4.50
CA HIS A 60 5.78 6.59 -4.61
C HIS A 60 5.71 7.17 -6.03
N LYS A 61 5.84 6.32 -7.06
CA LYS A 61 5.73 6.74 -8.46
C LYS A 61 4.32 7.29 -8.75
N THR A 62 3.27 6.60 -8.32
CA THR A 62 1.89 7.06 -8.50
C THR A 62 1.66 8.41 -7.84
N LEU A 63 2.15 8.61 -6.62
CA LEU A 63 2.01 9.90 -5.91
C LEU A 63 2.78 11.03 -6.61
N LEU A 64 3.96 10.76 -7.17
CA LEU A 64 4.66 11.74 -7.98
C LEU A 64 3.87 12.10 -9.24
N THR A 65 3.23 11.13 -9.90
CA THR A 65 2.42 11.37 -11.08
C THR A 65 1.15 12.16 -10.75
N GLU A 66 0.47 11.86 -9.65
CA GLU A 66 -0.71 12.65 -9.20
C GLU A 66 -0.34 14.10 -8.93
N ASN A 67 0.77 14.37 -8.25
CA ASN A 67 1.23 15.74 -7.97
C ASN A 67 1.63 16.54 -9.24
N ILE A 68 1.81 15.89 -10.39
CA ILE A 68 2.08 16.57 -11.67
C ILE A 68 0.77 16.95 -12.38
N HIS A 69 -0.35 16.32 -12.01
CA HIS A 69 -1.65 16.51 -12.64
C HIS A 69 -2.66 17.34 -11.81
N ASP A 70 -2.32 17.67 -10.55
CA ASP A 70 -3.04 18.62 -9.69
C ASP A 70 -2.45 20.05 -9.81
#